data_AF-A0A958AUH7-F1
#
_entry.id   AF-A0A958AUH7-F1
#
_cell.length_a   1.000
_cell.length_b   1.000
_cell.length_c   1.000
_cell.angle_alpha   90.00
_cell.angle_beta   90.00
_cell.angle_gamma   90.00
#
_symmetry.space_group_name_H-M   'P 1'
#
loop_
_entity.id
_entity.type
_entity.pdbx_description
1 polymer ?
#
loop_
_entity_poly.entity_id
_entity_poly.type
_entity_poly.pdbx_seq_one_letter_code
_entity_poly.pdbx_strand_id
1 'polypeptide(L)'
;MSNVTLTPPTKKKDDTLLIINRLLDFMTRGEVRPRFMTALALRVIGLLGVIAVPYFTGQAINVISEPGGTLNALWRWALYAFIAGVLYIALSIVAERLFSDLATRALYKLQRRLFEHMQTLSLNFFDRQPVGELMSRVTNDTETVALFYESAVAQMIRAI
;
A
#
# COMPACT_ATOMS: atom_id res chain seq x y z
N MET A 1 -39.68 23.42 -28.00
CA MET A 1 -38.31 23.10 -27.53
C MET A 1 -38.41 22.81 -26.03
N SER A 2 -38.48 21.55 -25.62
CA SER A 2 -38.55 21.19 -24.19
C SER A 2 -37.12 21.08 -23.63
N ASN A 3 -36.78 21.96 -22.70
CA ASN A 3 -35.52 21.88 -21.95
C ASN A 3 -35.55 20.65 -21.05
N VAL A 4 -34.84 19.60 -21.44
CA VAL A 4 -34.52 18.48 -20.55
C VAL A 4 -33.41 18.95 -19.64
N THR A 5 -33.78 19.42 -18.44
CA THR A 5 -32.85 19.61 -17.34
C THR A 5 -32.33 18.25 -16.91
N LEU A 6 -31.16 17.87 -17.43
CA LEU A 6 -30.40 16.73 -16.93
C LEU A 6 -30.06 17.02 -15.46
N THR A 7 -30.75 16.34 -14.54
CA THR A 7 -30.36 16.30 -13.15
C THR A 7 -28.95 15.70 -13.07
N PRO A 8 -28.00 16.35 -12.40
CA PRO A 8 -26.64 15.82 -12.30
C PRO A 8 -26.68 14.45 -11.59
N PRO A 9 -25.85 13.48 -12.00
CA PRO A 9 -25.85 12.16 -11.40
C PRO A 9 -25.54 12.30 -9.91
N THR A 10 -26.48 11.84 -9.07
CA THR A 10 -26.30 11.81 -7.62
C THR A 10 -25.21 10.79 -7.30
N LYS A 11 -23.98 11.25 -7.04
CA LYS A 11 -22.83 10.40 -6.68
C LYS A 11 -23.16 9.62 -5.41
N LYS A 12 -23.55 8.35 -5.55
CA LYS A 12 -23.91 7.48 -4.42
C LYS A 12 -22.63 7.11 -3.68
N LYS A 13 -22.61 7.31 -2.35
CA LYS A 13 -21.42 7.08 -1.49
C LYS A 13 -20.89 5.64 -1.58
N ASP A 14 -21.76 4.69 -1.91
CA ASP A 14 -21.45 3.26 -2.08
C ASP A 14 -20.53 2.98 -3.27
N ASP A 15 -20.53 3.81 -4.32
CA ASP A 15 -19.78 3.52 -5.55
C ASP A 15 -18.27 3.69 -5.36
N THR A 16 -17.84 4.63 -4.51
CA THR A 16 -16.42 4.89 -4.23
C THR A 16 -15.76 3.70 -3.53
N LEU A 17 -16.44 3.10 -2.55
CA LEU A 17 -15.92 1.94 -1.82
C LEU A 17 -15.80 0.71 -2.72
N LEU A 18 -16.76 0.52 -3.64
CA LEU A 18 -16.70 -0.51 -4.66
C LEU A 18 -15.50 -0.33 -5.59
N ILE A 19 -15.20 0.90 -6.02
CA ILE A 19 -14.04 1.20 -6.86
C ILE A 19 -12.74 0.92 -6.10
N ILE A 20 -12.62 1.40 -4.86
CA ILE A 20 -11.44 1.14 -4.01
C ILE A 20 -11.23 -0.36 -3.85
N ASN A 21 -12.28 -1.13 -3.55
CA ASN A 21 -12.18 -2.58 -3.40
C ASN A 21 -11.73 -3.27 -4.71
N ARG A 22 -12.23 -2.81 -5.86
CA ARG A 22 -11.77 -3.31 -7.17
C ARG A 22 -10.29 -3.01 -7.41
N LEU A 23 -9.80 -1.82 -7.05
CA LEU A 23 -8.39 -1.45 -7.17
C LEU A 23 -7.52 -2.28 -6.21
N LEU A 24 -7.94 -2.44 -4.95
CA LEU A 24 -7.24 -3.29 -3.99
C LEU A 24 -7.20 -4.76 -4.44
N ASP A 25 -8.23 -5.25 -5.12
CA ASP A 25 -8.23 -6.61 -5.68
C ASP A 25 -7.11 -6.82 -6.72
N PHE A 26 -6.71 -5.80 -7.48
CA PHE A 26 -5.56 -5.89 -8.39
C PHE A 26 -4.23 -6.12 -7.65
N MET A 27 -4.12 -5.63 -6.41
CA MET A 27 -2.93 -5.74 -5.56
C MET A 27 -2.95 -7.00 -4.67
N THR A 28 -4.13 -7.49 -4.29
CA THR A 28 -4.30 -8.52 -3.24
C THR A 28 -4.70 -9.90 -3.76
N ARG A 29 -5.34 -10.00 -4.94
CA ARG A 29 -5.91 -11.26 -5.44
C ARG A 29 -5.12 -11.89 -6.59
N GLY A 30 -5.39 -13.18 -6.84
CA GLY A 30 -4.75 -13.97 -7.89
C GLY A 30 -3.34 -14.42 -7.52
N GLU A 31 -2.45 -14.48 -8.51
CA GLU A 31 -1.07 -15.00 -8.38
C GLU A 31 -0.19 -14.20 -7.40
N VAL A 32 -0.56 -12.96 -7.08
CA VAL A 32 0.19 -12.08 -6.18
C VAL A 32 -0.22 -12.24 -4.70
N ARG A 33 -1.31 -12.98 -4.44
CA ARG A 33 -1.84 -13.23 -3.09
C ARG A 33 -0.80 -13.76 -2.10
N PRO A 34 0.01 -14.80 -2.40
CA PRO A 34 1.00 -15.29 -1.43
C PRO A 34 2.03 -14.22 -1.10
N ARG A 35 2.49 -13.43 -2.08
CA ARG A 35 3.45 -12.33 -1.85
C ARG A 35 2.85 -11.23 -0.98
N PHE A 36 1.59 -10.87 -1.21
CA PHE A 36 0.86 -9.92 -0.37
C PHE A 36 0.73 -10.44 1.07
N MET A 37 0.40 -11.72 1.25
CA MET A 37 0.33 -12.34 2.59
C MET A 37 1.69 -12.39 3.29
N THR A 38 2.77 -12.67 2.56
CA THR A 38 4.14 -12.60 3.12
C THR A 38 4.50 -11.17 3.54
N ALA A 39 4.23 -10.17 2.69
CA ALA A 39 4.49 -8.77 3.02
C ALA A 39 3.71 -8.32 4.26
N LEU A 40 2.42 -8.70 4.33
CA LEU A 40 1.56 -8.42 5.47
C LEU A 40 2.04 -9.11 6.74
N ALA A 41 2.42 -10.39 6.66
CA ALA A 41 2.95 -11.13 7.80
C ALA A 41 4.24 -10.50 8.33
N LEU A 42 5.19 -10.16 7.45
CA LEU A 42 6.43 -9.46 7.83
C LEU A 42 6.13 -8.12 8.50
N ARG A 43 5.14 -7.37 7.98
CA ARG A 43 4.73 -6.09 8.56
C ARG A 43 4.17 -6.26 9.97
N VAL A 44 3.24 -7.19 10.15
CA VAL A 44 2.62 -7.48 11.46
C VAL A 44 3.66 -8.01 12.47
N ILE A 45 4.58 -8.88 12.04
CA ILE A 45 5.68 -9.34 12.88
C ILE A 45 6.59 -8.16 13.27
N GLY A 46 6.85 -7.24 12.35
CA GLY A 46 7.60 -6.01 12.61
C GLY A 46 6.99 -5.18 13.75
N LEU A 47 5.68 -5.15 13.92
CA LEU A 47 5.02 -4.40 15.01
C LEU A 47 5.43 -4.87 16.40
N LEU A 48 5.82 -6.14 16.55
CA LEU A 48 6.37 -6.63 17.81
C LEU A 48 7.65 -5.86 18.17
N GLY A 49 8.45 -5.48 17.19
CA GLY A 49 9.65 -4.65 17.37
C GLY A 49 9.31 -3.24 17.88
N VAL A 50 8.22 -2.64 17.39
CA VAL A 50 7.75 -1.31 17.84
C VAL A 50 7.36 -1.33 19.31
N ILE A 51 6.81 -2.44 19.81
CA ILE A 51 6.45 -2.63 21.22
C ILE A 51 7.67 -3.03 22.07
N ALA A 52 8.57 -3.84 21.51
CA ALA A 52 9.74 -4.34 22.22
C ALA A 52 10.74 -3.24 22.59
N VAL A 53 10.96 -2.26 21.69
CA VAL A 53 11.89 -1.13 21.94
C VAL A 53 11.53 -0.31 23.18
N PRO A 54 10.29 0.22 23.35
CA PRO A 54 9.92 0.96 24.55
C PRO A 54 9.88 0.06 25.79
N TYR A 55 9.51 -1.21 25.66
CA TYR A 55 9.57 -2.17 26.77
C TYR A 55 11.00 -2.33 27.30
N PHE A 56 11.98 -2.61 26.43
CA PHE A 56 13.37 -2.75 26.82
C PHE A 56 13.98 -1.44 27.32
N THR A 57 13.60 -0.31 26.73
CA THR A 57 13.98 1.02 27.23
C THR A 57 13.43 1.24 28.66
N GLY A 58 12.19 0.85 28.92
CA GLY A 58 11.60 0.91 30.27
C GLY A 58 12.37 0.07 31.30
N GLN A 59 12.77 -1.15 30.92
CA GLN A 59 13.60 -1.99 31.79
C GLN A 59 15.00 -1.40 32.04
N ALA A 60 15.59 -0.76 31.03
CA ALA A 60 16.85 -0.03 31.20
C ALA A 60 16.72 1.14 32.20
N ILE A 61 15.59 1.88 32.17
CA ILE A 61 15.30 2.95 33.12
C ILE A 61 15.16 2.40 34.55
N ASN A 62 14.47 1.26 34.73
CA ASN A 62 14.32 0.63 36.05
C ASN A 62 15.67 0.27 36.67
N VAL A 63 16.60 -0.28 35.88
CA VAL A 63 17.96 -0.59 36.34
C VAL A 63 18.69 0.65 36.86
N ILE A 64 18.50 1.81 36.25
CA ILE A 64 19.13 3.06 36.70
C ILE A 64 18.45 3.62 37.96
N SER A 65 17.16 3.33 38.13
CA SER A 65 16.34 3.91 39.20
C SER A 65 16.38 3.12 40.51
N GLU A 66 16.72 1.83 40.46
CA GLU A 66 16.75 0.95 41.63
C GLU A 66 18.12 0.94 42.35
N PRO A 67 18.15 1.02 43.70
CA PRO A 67 19.37 0.84 44.47
C PRO A 67 19.90 -0.60 44.31
N GLY A 68 20.93 -0.80 43.48
CA GLY A 68 21.48 -2.12 43.17
C GLY A 68 21.60 -2.43 41.66
N GLY A 69 21.15 -1.51 40.80
CA GLY A 69 21.35 -1.62 39.36
C GLY A 69 22.82 -1.76 38.96
N THR A 70 23.11 -2.72 38.06
CA THR A 70 24.46 -2.94 37.54
C THR A 70 24.60 -2.43 36.10
N LEU A 71 25.78 -1.91 35.76
CA LEU A 71 26.09 -1.46 34.40
C LEU A 71 25.92 -2.59 33.36
N ASN A 72 26.18 -3.84 33.75
CA ASN A 72 25.99 -5.01 32.90
C ASN A 72 24.50 -5.25 32.57
N ALA A 73 23.60 -5.10 33.55
CA ALA A 73 22.16 -5.21 33.33
C ALA A 73 21.65 -4.09 32.39
N LEU A 74 22.17 -2.88 32.53
CA LEU A 74 21.85 -1.76 31.64
C LEU A 74 22.24 -2.06 30.19
N TRP A 75 23.48 -2.50 29.97
CA TRP A 75 23.97 -2.85 28.62
C TRP A 75 23.17 -3.98 27.98
N ARG A 76 22.71 -4.96 28.78
CA ARG A 76 21.88 -6.05 28.27
C ARG A 76 20.55 -5.55 27.71
N TRP A 77 19.84 -4.69 28.46
CA TRP A 77 18.58 -4.12 27.99
C TRP A 77 18.78 -3.16 26.81
N ALA A 78 19.86 -2.37 26.82
CA ALA A 78 20.23 -1.53 25.69
C ALA A 78 20.50 -2.36 24.42
N LEU A 79 21.21 -3.48 24.54
CA LEU A 79 21.47 -4.39 23.43
C LEU A 79 20.18 -5.03 22.90
N TYR A 80 19.27 -5.45 23.77
CA TYR A 80 17.96 -5.98 23.34
C TYR A 80 17.11 -4.92 22.63
N ALA A 81 17.09 -3.68 23.12
CA ALA A 81 16.44 -2.56 22.45
C ALA A 81 17.05 -2.29 21.06
N PHE A 82 18.38 -2.31 20.97
CA PHE A 82 19.09 -2.14 19.70
C PHE A 82 18.76 -3.23 18.69
N ILE A 83 18.83 -4.51 19.09
CA ILE A 83 18.51 -5.66 18.23
C ILE A 83 17.05 -5.59 17.76
N ALA A 84 16.12 -5.27 18.67
CA ALA A 84 14.71 -5.13 18.33
C ALA A 84 14.48 -4.00 17.31
N GLY A 85 15.15 -2.85 17.49
CA GLY A 85 15.09 -1.73 16.56
C GLY A 85 15.66 -2.06 15.17
N VAL A 86 16.82 -2.72 15.12
CA VAL A 86 17.43 -3.17 13.86
C VAL A 86 16.52 -4.17 13.14
N LEU A 87 15.97 -5.15 13.86
CA LEU A 87 15.04 -6.13 13.30
C LEU A 87 13.77 -5.46 12.78
N TYR A 88 13.20 -4.52 13.53
CA TYR A 88 12.05 -3.74 13.09
C TYR A 88 12.31 -3.01 11.77
N ILE A 89 13.44 -2.30 11.67
CA ILE A 89 13.81 -1.55 10.46
C ILE A 89 14.01 -2.52 9.29
N ALA A 90 14.74 -3.61 9.49
CA ALA A 90 15.00 -4.60 8.45
C ALA A 90 13.70 -5.22 7.90
N LEU A 91 12.80 -5.67 8.79
CA LEU A 91 11.51 -6.23 8.40
C LEU A 91 10.63 -5.19 7.70
N SER A 92 10.63 -3.95 8.18
CA SER A 92 9.85 -2.86 7.58
C SER A 92 10.32 -2.55 6.16
N ILE A 93 11.63 -2.49 5.91
CA ILE A 93 12.19 -2.27 4.57
C ILE A 93 11.81 -3.42 3.62
N VAL A 94 11.88 -4.67 4.08
CA VAL A 94 11.50 -5.82 3.25
C VAL A 94 10.01 -5.79 2.92
N ALA A 95 9.15 -5.56 3.92
CA ALA A 95 7.71 -5.46 3.70
C ALA A 95 7.38 -4.30 2.74
N GLU A 96 7.96 -3.12 2.92
CA GLU A 96 7.75 -1.95 2.08
C GLU A 96 8.14 -2.20 0.62
N ARG A 97 9.29 -2.87 0.38
CA ARG A 97 9.69 -3.27 -0.97
C ARG A 97 8.70 -4.24 -1.62
N LEU A 98 8.20 -5.22 -0.86
CA LEU A 98 7.20 -6.16 -1.38
C LEU A 98 5.89 -5.44 -1.73
N PHE A 99 5.43 -4.52 -0.88
CA PHE A 99 4.23 -3.73 -1.15
C PHE A 99 4.41 -2.79 -2.35
N SER A 100 5.59 -2.20 -2.53
CA SER A 100 5.91 -1.40 -3.72
C SER A 100 5.87 -2.24 -5.02
N ASP A 101 6.48 -3.43 -5.04
CA ASP A 101 6.38 -4.35 -6.19
C ASP A 101 4.92 -4.75 -6.48
N LEU A 102 4.10 -4.97 -5.45
CA LEU A 102 2.69 -5.28 -5.60
C LEU A 102 1.89 -4.11 -6.19
N ALA A 103 2.17 -2.88 -5.76
CA ALA A 103 1.55 -1.66 -6.30
C ALA A 103 1.88 -1.48 -7.80
N THR A 104 3.16 -1.60 -8.18
CA THR A 104 3.58 -1.50 -9.58
C THR A 104 2.95 -2.58 -10.44
N ARG A 105 2.86 -3.82 -9.94
CA ARG A 105 2.17 -4.91 -10.66
C ARG A 105 0.67 -4.65 -10.82
N ALA A 106 0.02 -4.08 -9.80
CA ALA A 106 -1.39 -3.73 -9.86
C ALA A 106 -1.64 -2.67 -10.96
N LEU A 107 -0.80 -1.63 -11.01
CA LEU A 107 -0.84 -0.61 -12.06
C LEU A 107 -0.62 -1.20 -13.45
N TYR A 108 0.41 -2.04 -13.61
CA TYR A 108 0.71 -2.71 -14.87
C TYR A 108 -0.47 -3.56 -15.36
N LYS A 109 -1.10 -4.34 -14.47
CA LYS A 109 -2.28 -5.14 -14.80
C LYS A 109 -3.46 -4.27 -15.23
N LEU A 110 -3.66 -3.12 -14.59
CA LEU A 110 -4.72 -2.17 -14.96
C LEU A 110 -4.48 -1.60 -16.36
N GLN A 111 -3.28 -1.06 -16.62
CA GLN A 111 -2.90 -0.52 -17.92
C GLN A 111 -3.02 -1.58 -19.03
N ARG A 112 -2.52 -2.78 -18.77
CA ARG A 112 -2.61 -3.90 -19.71
C ARG A 112 -4.05 -4.26 -20.03
N ARG A 113 -4.93 -4.36 -19.03
CA ARG A 113 -6.35 -4.69 -19.25
C ARG A 113 -7.08 -3.60 -20.05
N LEU A 114 -6.78 -2.34 -19.80
CA LEU A 114 -7.35 -1.22 -20.57
C LEU A 114 -6.86 -1.23 -22.01
N PHE A 115 -5.57 -1.46 -22.21
CA PHE A 115 -4.97 -1.59 -23.54
C PHE A 115 -5.55 -2.77 -24.33
N GLU A 116 -5.65 -3.96 -23.72
CA GLU A 116 -6.28 -5.13 -24.34
C GLU A 116 -7.75 -4.85 -24.70
N HIS A 117 -8.50 -4.18 -23.82
CA HIS A 117 -9.87 -3.78 -24.12
C HIS A 117 -9.95 -2.79 -25.29
N MET A 118 -9.06 -1.79 -25.34
CA MET A 118 -9.00 -0.85 -26.44
C MET A 118 -8.79 -1.54 -27.79
N GLN A 119 -7.94 -2.57 -27.87
CA GLN A 119 -7.71 -3.32 -29.11
C GLN A 119 -8.94 -4.07 -29.62
N THR A 120 -9.93 -4.33 -28.76
CA THR A 120 -11.18 -5.00 -29.14
C THR A 120 -12.27 -4.04 -29.63
N LEU A 121 -12.03 -2.72 -29.60
CA LEU A 121 -13.01 -1.72 -30.03
C LEU A 121 -13.15 -1.69 -31.56
N SER A 122 -14.36 -1.43 -32.03
CA SER A 122 -14.67 -1.35 -33.47
C SER A 122 -14.00 -0.14 -34.15
N LEU A 123 -13.70 -0.23 -35.45
CA LEU A 123 -13.17 0.91 -36.23
C LEU A 123 -14.03 2.17 -36.14
N ASN A 124 -15.37 2.03 -36.15
CA ASN A 124 -16.32 3.14 -35.99
C ASN A 124 -16.18 3.88 -34.63
N PHE A 125 -15.64 3.21 -33.60
CA PHE A 125 -15.32 3.86 -32.34
C PHE A 125 -14.12 4.81 -32.51
N PHE A 126 -13.09 4.37 -33.23
CA PHE A 126 -11.89 5.14 -33.47
C PHE A 126 -12.08 6.32 -34.42
N ASP A 127 -13.11 6.28 -35.28
CA ASP A 127 -13.52 7.45 -36.09
C ASP A 127 -14.00 8.62 -35.23
N ARG A 128 -14.51 8.36 -34.02
CA ARG A 128 -15.00 9.37 -33.07
C ARG A 128 -14.00 9.73 -31.98
N GLN A 129 -13.05 8.85 -31.70
CA GLN A 129 -12.06 8.99 -30.63
C GLN A 129 -10.69 8.52 -31.15
N PRO A 130 -9.79 9.44 -31.51
CA PRO A 130 -8.48 9.08 -32.05
C PRO A 130 -7.69 8.18 -31.10
N VAL A 131 -7.01 7.17 -31.66
CA VAL A 131 -6.21 6.20 -30.89
C VAL A 131 -5.21 6.89 -29.94
N GLY A 132 -4.57 7.98 -30.38
CA GLY A 132 -3.62 8.73 -29.57
C GLY A 132 -4.25 9.37 -28.32
N GLU A 133 -5.49 9.84 -28.42
CA GLU A 133 -6.23 10.39 -27.28
C GLU A 133 -6.56 9.30 -26.26
N LEU A 134 -6.98 8.12 -26.73
CA LEU A 134 -7.28 6.98 -25.87
C LEU A 134 -6.03 6.44 -25.16
N MET A 135 -4.89 6.37 -25.86
CA MET A 135 -3.62 6.00 -25.25
C MET A 135 -3.20 6.99 -24.17
N SER A 136 -3.32 8.29 -24.45
CA SER A 136 -3.05 9.36 -23.48
C SER A 136 -3.94 9.22 -22.23
N ARG A 137 -5.23 8.93 -22.40
CA ARG A 137 -6.14 8.67 -21.27
C ARG A 137 -5.72 7.42 -20.49
N VAL A 138 -5.40 6.32 -21.17
CA VAL A 138 -4.93 5.11 -20.48
C VAL A 138 -3.66 5.38 -19.68
N THR A 139 -2.69 6.13 -20.20
CA THR A 139 -1.47 6.43 -19.42
C THR A 139 -1.77 7.41 -18.29
N ASN A 140 -2.38 8.56 -18.57
CA ASN A 140 -2.52 9.65 -17.62
C ASN A 140 -3.57 9.35 -16.53
N ASP A 141 -4.70 8.74 -16.89
CA ASP A 141 -5.74 8.40 -15.91
C ASP A 141 -5.26 7.26 -15.01
N THR A 142 -4.50 6.29 -15.54
CA THR A 142 -3.93 5.22 -14.71
C THR A 142 -2.76 5.69 -13.85
N GLU A 143 -2.01 6.71 -14.27
CA GLU A 143 -1.00 7.37 -13.43
C GLU A 143 -1.66 8.03 -12.20
N THR A 144 -2.85 8.60 -12.35
CA THR A 144 -3.64 9.07 -11.20
C THR A 144 -3.99 7.92 -10.24
N VAL A 145 -4.26 6.72 -10.78
CA VAL A 145 -4.46 5.51 -9.96
C VAL A 145 -3.15 5.02 -9.35
N ALA A 146 -2.00 5.23 -10.00
CA ALA A 146 -0.69 4.94 -9.44
C ALA A 146 -0.46 5.74 -8.15
N LEU A 147 -0.80 7.03 -8.16
CA LEU A 147 -0.74 7.89 -6.97
C LEU A 147 -1.58 7.34 -5.82
N PHE A 148 -2.74 6.75 -6.08
CA PHE A 148 -3.54 6.09 -5.04
C PHE A 148 -2.78 4.91 -4.39
N TYR A 149 -2.09 4.08 -5.17
CA TYR A 149 -1.30 2.97 -4.63
C TYR A 149 -0.07 3.47 -3.86
N GLU A 150 0.65 4.44 -4.43
CA GLU A 150 1.91 4.96 -3.86
C GLU A 150 1.71 5.83 -2.62
N SER A 151 0.56 6.49 -2.51
CA SER A 151 0.26 7.36 -1.37
C SER A 151 -0.72 6.72 -0.39
N ALA A 152 -1.98 6.51 -0.79
CA ALA A 152 -3.04 6.10 0.13
C ALA A 152 -2.81 4.68 0.65
N VAL A 153 -2.57 3.73 -0.28
CA VAL A 153 -2.37 2.33 0.10
C VAL A 153 -1.06 2.16 0.87
N ALA A 154 0.04 2.78 0.41
CA ALA A 154 1.31 2.75 1.13
C ALA A 154 1.22 3.35 2.54
N GLN A 155 0.50 4.47 2.72
CA GLN A 155 0.28 5.06 4.04
C GLN A 155 -0.54 4.16 4.94
N MET A 156 -1.61 3.52 4.44
CA MET A 156 -2.38 2.55 5.21
C MET A 156 -1.51 1.37 5.65
N ILE A 157 -0.64 0.87 4.78
CA ILE A 157 0.30 -0.21 5.08
C ILE A 157 1.34 0.21 6.13
N ARG A 158 1.80 1.47 6.09
CA ARG A 158 2.71 2.03 7.10
C ARG A 158 2.02 2.32 8.44
N ALA A 159 0.70 2.57 8.41
CA ALA A 159 -0.10 2.83 9.61
C ALA A 159 -0.44 1.54 10.38
N ILE A 160 -0.61 0.44 9.67
CA ILE A 160 -0.72 -0.91 10.24
C ILE A 160 0.67 -1.39 10.60
#